data_AF-A0A7K2JZG6-F1
#
_entry.id   AF-A0A7K2JZG6-F1
#
_cell.length_a   1.000
_cell.length_b   1.000
_cell.length_c   1.000
_cell.angle_alpha   90.00
_cell.angle_beta   90.00
_cell.angle_gamma   90.00
#
_symmetry.space_group_name_H-M   'P 1'
#
loop_
_entity.id
_entity.type
_entity.pdbx_description
1 polymer ?
#
loop_
_entity_poly.entity_id
_entity_poly.type
_entity_poly.pdbx_seq_one_letter_code
_entity_poly.pdbx_strand_id
1 'polypeptide(L)'
;MPEQAEGTAGSATQEVREFLRRRREQIAQRWADEPLFRAVFTVSRDEAVEAGKSVVDALAQVADASRVEDPDAAGFTAVREQLARMGAARSRAGLSTAQVSSEMAALRPPVENLLLSDLPDASADHVRDCVTTLSVLMGTLRVVVMQTALSEGQALIDRQRLQLLEVATPVIKLWDGIVAVPLIGTLDSARSQVVMETLLESVVEQQARYAILDITGVPTVDSLVAQHLMKTVAAARLMGAECIVSGIRPAIAQTMVHLGLDLGTVVTRASLADALGYVLHQLGVGIVNPVANGPVAR
;
A
#
# COMPACT_ATOMS: atom_id res chain seq x y z
N MET A 1 30.19 7.82 -40.92
CA MET A 1 29.16 6.98 -41.58
C MET A 1 28.06 6.58 -40.59
N PRO A 2 27.14 7.49 -40.19
CA PRO A 2 26.01 7.13 -39.32
C PRO A 2 24.68 6.90 -40.08
N GLU A 3 24.53 7.41 -41.31
CA GLU A 3 23.25 7.41 -42.05
C GLU A 3 22.78 6.03 -42.57
N GLN A 4 23.66 5.02 -42.63
CA GLN A 4 23.27 3.66 -43.07
C GLN A 4 22.67 2.80 -41.95
N ALA A 5 22.86 3.17 -40.67
CA ALA A 5 22.35 2.38 -39.54
C ALA A 5 20.85 2.66 -39.27
N GLU A 6 20.39 3.90 -39.47
CA GLU A 6 18.99 4.29 -39.26
C GLU A 6 18.03 3.66 -40.30
N GLY A 7 18.48 3.48 -41.55
CA GLY A 7 17.68 2.86 -42.61
C GLY A 7 17.42 1.36 -42.40
N THR A 8 18.39 0.62 -41.84
CA THR A 8 18.27 -0.82 -41.58
C THR A 8 17.45 -1.11 -40.33
N ALA A 9 17.58 -0.28 -39.28
CA ALA A 9 16.80 -0.39 -38.05
C ALA A 9 15.30 -0.12 -38.26
N GLY A 10 14.95 0.84 -39.14
CA GLY A 10 13.57 1.08 -39.54
C GLY A 10 12.94 -0.10 -40.29
N SER A 11 13.72 -0.76 -41.15
CA SER A 11 13.29 -1.97 -41.88
C SER A 11 13.03 -3.17 -40.94
N ALA A 12 13.94 -3.45 -40.00
CA ALA A 12 13.78 -4.54 -39.04
C ALA A 12 12.57 -4.34 -38.11
N THR A 13 12.31 -3.10 -37.69
CA THR A 13 11.15 -2.77 -36.86
C THR A 13 9.84 -2.98 -37.60
N GLN A 14 9.80 -2.59 -38.88
CA GLN A 14 8.63 -2.84 -39.74
C GLN A 14 8.40 -4.34 -39.95
N GLU A 15 9.46 -5.12 -40.22
CA GLU A 15 9.36 -6.57 -40.41
C GLU A 15 8.85 -7.27 -39.14
N VAL A 16 9.40 -6.94 -37.96
CA VAL A 16 8.93 -7.49 -36.67
C VAL A 16 7.46 -7.14 -36.42
N ARG A 17 7.03 -5.91 -36.73
CA ARG A 17 5.63 -5.51 -36.60
C ARG A 17 4.71 -6.31 -37.53
N GLU A 18 5.09 -6.49 -38.79
CA GLU A 18 4.30 -7.25 -39.76
C GLU A 18 4.24 -8.74 -39.40
N PHE A 19 5.36 -9.29 -38.95
CA PHE A 19 5.44 -10.63 -38.37
C PHE A 19 4.46 -10.81 -37.19
N LEU A 20 4.47 -9.90 -36.20
CA LEU A 20 3.58 -9.98 -35.03
C LEU A 20 2.10 -9.95 -35.44
N ARG A 21 1.72 -9.09 -36.41
CA ARG A 21 0.35 -9.03 -36.94
C ARG A 21 -0.03 -10.31 -37.70
N ARG A 22 0.87 -10.81 -38.56
CA ARG A 22 0.64 -11.99 -39.40
C ARG A 22 0.53 -13.27 -38.58
N ARG A 23 1.41 -13.44 -37.59
CA ARG A 23 1.50 -14.63 -36.72
C ARG A 23 0.71 -14.47 -35.41
N ARG A 24 -0.12 -13.42 -35.26
CA ARG A 24 -0.90 -13.07 -34.06
C ARG A 24 -1.61 -14.27 -33.41
N GLU A 25 -2.42 -14.97 -34.19
CA GLU A 25 -3.18 -16.14 -33.73
C GLU A 25 -2.25 -17.25 -33.23
N GLN A 26 -1.20 -17.55 -34.00
CA GLN A 26 -0.28 -18.65 -33.71
C GLN A 26 0.59 -18.37 -32.48
N ILE A 27 1.03 -17.13 -32.31
CA ILE A 27 1.78 -16.69 -31.11
C ILE A 27 0.88 -16.82 -29.89
N ALA A 28 -0.35 -16.30 -29.95
CA ALA A 28 -1.29 -16.37 -28.84
C ALA A 28 -1.64 -17.81 -28.44
N GLN A 29 -1.82 -18.71 -29.42
CA GLN A 29 -2.03 -20.12 -29.16
C GLN A 29 -0.84 -20.78 -28.46
N ARG A 30 0.40 -20.46 -28.85
CA ARG A 30 1.60 -20.97 -28.16
C ARG A 30 1.73 -20.42 -26.75
N TRP A 31 1.44 -19.13 -26.55
CA TRP A 31 1.47 -18.51 -25.23
C TRP A 31 0.39 -19.01 -24.29
N ALA A 32 -0.79 -19.38 -24.80
CA ALA A 32 -1.86 -19.95 -23.98
C ALA A 32 -1.45 -21.25 -23.27
N ASP A 33 -0.46 -21.97 -23.82
CA ASP A 33 0.06 -23.21 -23.23
C ASP A 33 1.21 -22.95 -22.23
N GLU A 34 1.72 -21.72 -22.13
CA GLU A 34 2.80 -21.33 -21.21
C GLU A 34 2.31 -21.14 -19.77
N PRO A 35 3.15 -21.38 -18.74
CA PRO A 35 2.76 -21.32 -17.33
C PRO A 35 2.09 -20.00 -16.91
N LEU A 36 2.58 -18.87 -17.44
CA LEU A 36 2.04 -17.54 -17.12
C LEU A 36 0.55 -17.43 -17.45
N PHE A 37 0.14 -17.94 -18.61
CA PHE A 37 -1.24 -17.86 -19.06
C PHE A 37 -2.10 -18.91 -18.35
N ARG A 38 -1.56 -20.11 -18.11
CA ARG A 38 -2.26 -21.18 -17.39
C ARG A 38 -2.52 -20.87 -15.91
N ALA A 39 -1.58 -20.20 -15.23
CA ALA A 39 -1.69 -19.90 -13.81
C ALA A 39 -2.68 -18.76 -13.52
N VAL A 40 -2.89 -17.86 -14.47
CA VAL A 40 -3.63 -16.61 -14.24
C VAL A 40 -4.99 -16.58 -14.94
N PHE A 41 -5.12 -17.24 -16.09
CA PHE A 41 -6.41 -17.43 -16.77
C PHE A 41 -6.94 -18.83 -16.46
N THR A 42 -7.64 -18.94 -15.33
CA THR A 42 -8.09 -20.22 -14.77
C THR A 42 -9.42 -20.74 -15.34
N VAL A 43 -10.06 -19.99 -16.26
CA VAL A 43 -11.46 -20.25 -16.67
C VAL A 43 -11.56 -20.98 -18.02
N SER A 44 -10.77 -20.61 -19.05
CA SER A 44 -10.69 -21.37 -20.31
C SER A 44 -9.42 -21.09 -21.12
N ARG A 45 -9.00 -22.04 -21.97
CA ARG A 45 -7.89 -21.84 -22.93
C ARG A 45 -8.20 -20.73 -23.94
N ASP A 46 -9.47 -20.55 -24.29
CA ASP A 46 -9.90 -19.53 -25.24
C ASP A 46 -9.68 -18.11 -24.68
N GLU A 47 -9.95 -17.89 -23.39
CA GLU A 47 -9.63 -16.63 -22.71
C GLU A 47 -8.12 -16.36 -22.68
N ALA A 48 -7.30 -17.39 -22.45
CA ALA A 48 -5.84 -17.28 -22.48
C ALA A 48 -5.33 -16.89 -23.88
N VAL A 49 -5.95 -17.44 -24.94
CA VAL A 49 -5.64 -17.07 -26.32
C VAL A 49 -6.05 -15.62 -26.62
N GLU A 50 -7.24 -15.18 -26.21
CA GLU A 50 -7.66 -13.78 -26.40
C GLU A 50 -6.79 -12.79 -25.63
N ALA A 51 -6.39 -13.14 -24.40
CA ALA A 51 -5.41 -12.37 -23.65
C ALA A 51 -4.05 -12.31 -24.36
N GLY A 52 -3.57 -13.44 -24.90
CA GLY A 52 -2.32 -13.51 -25.66
C GLY A 52 -2.37 -12.63 -26.89
N LYS A 53 -3.49 -12.64 -27.62
CA LYS A 53 -3.74 -11.79 -28.79
C LYS A 53 -3.63 -10.31 -28.44
N SER A 54 -4.27 -9.87 -27.35
CA SER A 54 -4.16 -8.47 -26.89
C SER A 54 -2.72 -8.05 -26.57
N VAL A 55 -1.92 -8.96 -25.99
CA VAL A 55 -0.50 -8.69 -25.75
C VAL A 55 0.28 -8.59 -27.07
N VAL A 56 0.02 -9.46 -28.05
CA VAL A 56 0.67 -9.37 -29.38
C VAL A 56 0.30 -8.07 -30.09
N ASP A 57 -0.97 -7.66 -30.01
CA ASP A 57 -1.45 -6.41 -30.62
C ASP A 57 -0.75 -5.19 -29.99
N ALA A 58 -0.57 -5.19 -28.67
CA ALA A 58 0.19 -4.18 -27.95
C ALA A 58 1.66 -4.13 -28.41
N LEU A 59 2.32 -5.29 -28.53
CA LEU A 59 3.70 -5.36 -29.04
C LEU A 59 3.81 -4.80 -30.46
N ALA A 60 2.88 -5.16 -31.34
CA ALA A 60 2.86 -4.65 -32.71
C ALA A 60 2.62 -3.13 -32.76
N GLN A 61 1.80 -2.59 -31.86
CA GLN A 61 1.57 -1.14 -31.75
C GLN A 61 2.82 -0.40 -31.26
N VAL A 62 3.58 -0.97 -30.32
CA VAL A 62 4.84 -0.38 -29.83
C VAL A 62 5.92 -0.41 -30.91
N ALA A 63 5.99 -1.50 -31.69
CA ALA A 63 6.87 -1.56 -32.86
C ALA A 63 6.55 -0.48 -33.91
N ASP A 64 5.28 -0.13 -34.11
CA ASP A 64 4.84 0.93 -35.04
C ASP A 64 5.34 2.34 -34.64
N ALA A 65 5.60 2.56 -33.35
CA ALA A 65 6.02 3.86 -32.81
C ALA A 65 7.55 4.11 -32.90
N SER A 66 8.32 3.18 -33.48
CA SER A 66 9.79 3.18 -33.59
C SER A 66 10.54 3.43 -32.28
N ARG A 67 9.92 3.10 -31.14
CA ARG A 67 10.49 3.21 -29.78
C ARG A 67 10.23 1.92 -29.02
N VAL A 68 10.84 0.84 -29.47
CA VAL A 68 10.62 -0.51 -28.93
C VAL A 68 11.13 -0.67 -27.50
N GLU A 69 12.02 0.22 -27.08
CA GLU A 69 12.62 0.31 -25.75
C GLU A 69 11.81 1.17 -24.76
N ASP A 70 10.77 1.86 -25.20
CA ASP A 70 9.99 2.78 -24.37
C ASP A 70 8.91 2.02 -23.56
N PRO A 71 9.09 1.84 -22.24
CA PRO A 71 8.11 1.18 -21.40
C PRO A 71 6.83 2.00 -21.23
N ASP A 72 6.83 3.30 -21.55
CA ASP A 72 5.69 4.22 -21.42
C ASP A 72 4.91 4.36 -22.74
N ALA A 73 5.31 3.62 -23.78
CA ALA A 73 4.62 3.63 -25.06
C ALA A 73 3.12 3.30 -24.93
N ALA A 74 2.27 4.04 -25.67
CA ALA A 74 0.82 3.94 -25.59
C ALA A 74 0.26 2.55 -25.91
N GLY A 75 1.00 1.74 -26.68
CA GLY A 75 0.61 0.34 -26.96
C GLY A 75 0.57 -0.54 -25.70
N PHE A 76 1.32 -0.19 -24.65
CA PHE A 76 1.31 -0.94 -23.39
C PHE A 76 0.16 -0.55 -22.44
N THR A 77 -0.65 0.45 -22.75
CA THR A 77 -1.79 0.85 -21.89
C THR A 77 -2.76 -0.30 -21.67
N ALA A 78 -3.15 -1.01 -22.73
CA ALA A 78 -4.05 -2.17 -22.62
C ALA A 78 -3.44 -3.30 -21.78
N VAL A 79 -2.13 -3.54 -21.91
CA VAL A 79 -1.40 -4.54 -21.11
C VAL A 79 -1.41 -4.16 -19.64
N ARG A 80 -1.15 -2.89 -19.29
CA ARG A 80 -1.20 -2.40 -17.90
C ARG A 80 -2.59 -2.54 -17.29
N GLU A 81 -3.63 -2.16 -18.01
CA GLU A 81 -5.01 -2.31 -17.53
C GLU A 81 -5.39 -3.78 -17.28
N GLN A 82 -4.96 -4.66 -18.18
CA GLN A 82 -5.22 -6.09 -18.05
C GLN A 82 -4.47 -6.69 -16.86
N LEU A 83 -3.20 -6.32 -16.68
CA LEU A 83 -2.41 -6.69 -15.51
C LEU A 83 -3.03 -6.17 -14.21
N ALA A 84 -3.49 -4.92 -14.17
CA ALA A 84 -4.19 -4.32 -13.03
C ALA A 84 -5.45 -5.09 -12.63
N ARG A 85 -6.24 -5.55 -13.61
CA ARG A 85 -7.40 -6.43 -13.34
C ARG A 85 -6.97 -7.80 -12.81
N MET A 86 -5.85 -8.33 -13.27
CA MET A 86 -5.33 -9.65 -12.91
C MET A 86 -4.52 -9.66 -11.61
N GLY A 87 -3.99 -8.52 -11.17
CA GLY A 87 -3.19 -8.35 -9.97
C GLY A 87 -3.82 -8.92 -8.70
N ALA A 88 -5.13 -8.68 -8.54
CA ALA A 88 -5.92 -9.23 -7.44
C ALA A 88 -6.06 -10.77 -7.51
N ALA A 89 -6.05 -11.37 -8.70
CA ALA A 89 -6.05 -12.82 -8.86
C ALA A 89 -4.65 -13.42 -8.64
N ARG A 90 -3.59 -12.76 -9.13
CA ARG A 90 -2.19 -13.18 -8.96
C ARG A 90 -1.70 -13.10 -7.52
N SER A 91 -2.06 -12.06 -6.79
CA SER A 91 -1.77 -11.92 -5.36
C SER A 91 -2.41 -13.07 -4.56
N ARG A 92 -3.64 -13.46 -4.88
CA ARG A 92 -4.31 -14.63 -4.27
C ARG A 92 -3.65 -15.97 -4.65
N ALA A 93 -3.05 -16.06 -5.84
CA ALA A 93 -2.32 -17.24 -6.29
C ALA A 93 -0.90 -17.36 -5.71
N GLY A 94 -0.40 -16.33 -4.99
CA GLY A 94 0.89 -16.38 -4.30
C GLY A 94 2.12 -16.40 -5.21
N LEU A 95 2.00 -15.94 -6.46
CA LEU A 95 3.13 -15.88 -7.40
C LEU A 95 4.17 -14.85 -6.95
N SER A 96 5.41 -15.29 -6.79
CA SER A 96 6.55 -14.40 -6.50
C SER A 96 6.97 -13.58 -7.73
N THR A 97 7.53 -12.40 -7.49
CA THR A 97 8.14 -11.55 -8.52
C THR A 97 9.18 -12.30 -9.38
N ALA A 98 9.95 -13.20 -8.75
CA ALA A 98 10.92 -14.05 -9.44
C ALA A 98 10.27 -15.06 -10.39
N GLN A 99 9.18 -15.71 -9.96
CA GLN A 99 8.41 -16.62 -10.80
C GLN A 99 7.80 -15.89 -12.00
N VAL A 100 7.16 -14.73 -11.78
CA VAL A 100 6.59 -13.92 -12.87
C VAL A 100 7.66 -13.53 -13.90
N SER A 101 8.87 -13.16 -13.46
CA SER A 101 9.99 -12.85 -14.35
C SER A 101 10.41 -14.06 -15.19
N SER A 102 10.51 -15.24 -14.56
CA SER A 102 10.88 -16.50 -15.22
C SER A 102 9.82 -16.91 -16.25
N GLU A 103 8.54 -16.84 -15.90
CA GLU A 103 7.45 -17.20 -16.79
C GLU A 103 7.33 -16.21 -17.97
N MET A 104 7.58 -14.92 -17.74
CA MET A 104 7.68 -13.94 -18.84
C MET A 104 8.86 -14.21 -19.78
N ALA A 105 9.99 -14.69 -19.26
CA ALA A 105 11.12 -15.07 -20.10
C ALA A 105 10.78 -16.27 -21.01
N ALA A 106 9.92 -17.19 -20.57
CA ALA A 106 9.47 -18.36 -21.32
C ALA A 106 8.62 -18.02 -22.55
N LEU A 107 8.01 -16.82 -22.59
CA LEU A 107 7.24 -16.38 -23.77
C LEU A 107 8.10 -16.09 -25.01
N ARG A 108 9.41 -15.89 -24.85
CA ARG A 108 10.30 -15.46 -25.94
C ARG A 108 10.63 -16.56 -26.95
N PRO A 109 11.11 -17.76 -26.56
CA PRO A 109 11.50 -18.79 -27.53
C PRO A 109 10.39 -19.18 -28.52
N PRO A 110 9.10 -19.31 -28.14
CA PRO A 110 8.03 -19.61 -29.08
C PRO A 110 7.87 -18.58 -30.21
N VAL A 111 8.11 -17.30 -29.92
CA VAL A 111 7.96 -16.19 -30.86
C VAL A 111 9.20 -16.04 -31.72
N GLU A 112 10.38 -16.16 -31.12
CA GLU A 112 11.66 -16.10 -31.83
C GLU A 112 11.77 -17.21 -32.88
N ASN A 113 11.38 -18.44 -32.52
CA ASN A 113 11.35 -19.57 -33.46
C ASN A 113 10.38 -19.33 -34.63
N LEU A 114 9.25 -18.66 -34.41
CA LEU A 114 8.32 -18.28 -35.48
C LEU A 114 8.90 -17.18 -36.37
N LEU A 115 9.60 -16.19 -35.79
CA LEU A 115 10.24 -15.12 -36.54
C LEU A 115 11.31 -15.67 -37.48
N LEU A 116 12.18 -16.55 -36.97
CA LEU A 116 13.21 -17.20 -37.77
C LEU A 116 12.62 -18.04 -38.91
N SER A 117 11.47 -18.67 -38.68
CA SER A 117 10.76 -19.44 -39.71
C SER A 117 10.12 -18.57 -40.80
N ASP A 118 9.87 -17.29 -40.52
CA ASP A 118 9.31 -16.31 -41.47
C ASP A 118 10.39 -15.61 -42.31
N LEU A 119 11.67 -15.83 -42.01
CA LEU A 119 12.81 -15.17 -42.66
C LEU A 119 13.80 -16.17 -43.33
N PRO A 120 13.34 -17.13 -44.16
CA PRO A 120 14.22 -18.15 -44.74
C PRO A 120 15.24 -17.57 -45.75
N ASP A 121 14.87 -16.51 -46.47
CA ASP A 121 15.68 -15.92 -47.55
C ASP A 121 16.35 -14.60 -47.14
N ALA A 122 16.23 -14.19 -45.87
CA ALA A 122 16.80 -12.95 -45.37
C ALA A 122 18.33 -13.04 -45.18
N SER A 123 19.02 -11.91 -45.31
CA SER A 123 20.45 -11.85 -45.00
C SER A 123 20.68 -12.09 -43.50
N ALA A 124 21.84 -12.65 -43.14
CA ALA A 124 22.20 -12.91 -41.74
C ALA A 124 22.17 -11.64 -40.86
N ASP A 125 22.52 -10.49 -41.44
CA ASP A 125 22.46 -9.20 -40.75
C ASP A 125 21.01 -8.76 -40.51
N HIS A 126 20.13 -8.90 -41.50
CA HIS A 126 18.72 -8.56 -41.33
C HIS A 126 18.01 -9.46 -40.32
N VAL A 127 18.33 -10.76 -40.31
CA VAL A 127 17.83 -11.70 -39.29
C VAL A 127 18.29 -11.28 -37.89
N ARG A 128 19.57 -10.93 -37.74
CA ARG A 128 20.12 -10.46 -36.45
C ARG A 128 19.41 -9.20 -35.97
N ASP A 129 19.15 -8.24 -36.86
CA ASP A 129 18.46 -7.00 -36.53
C ASP A 129 17.02 -7.27 -36.09
N CYS A 130 16.28 -8.13 -36.81
CA CYS A 130 14.91 -8.50 -36.44
C CYS A 130 14.84 -9.22 -35.09
N VAL A 131 15.74 -10.17 -34.83
CA VAL A 131 15.81 -10.89 -33.55
C VAL A 131 16.18 -9.95 -32.40
N THR A 132 17.08 -8.98 -32.65
CA THR A 132 17.45 -7.96 -31.66
C THR A 132 16.26 -7.07 -31.34
N THR A 133 15.56 -6.56 -32.36
CA THR A 133 14.36 -5.73 -32.17
C THR A 133 13.28 -6.48 -31.41
N LEU A 134 12.98 -7.73 -31.76
CA LEU A 134 12.03 -8.56 -31.02
C LEU A 134 12.48 -8.77 -29.56
N SER A 135 13.77 -9.01 -29.33
CA SER A 135 14.33 -9.20 -27.99
C SER A 135 14.20 -7.95 -27.12
N VAL A 136 14.47 -6.77 -27.69
CA VAL A 136 14.27 -5.48 -27.01
C VAL A 136 12.80 -5.30 -26.67
N LEU A 137 11.90 -5.50 -27.63
CA LEU A 137 10.46 -5.34 -27.44
C LEU A 137 9.89 -6.28 -26.36
N MET A 138 10.31 -7.55 -26.36
CA MET A 138 9.96 -8.51 -25.30
C MET A 138 10.58 -8.11 -23.94
N GLY A 139 11.79 -7.55 -23.96
CA GLY A 139 12.45 -6.99 -22.78
C GLY A 139 11.66 -5.83 -22.17
N THR A 140 11.16 -4.91 -23.00
CA THR A 140 10.32 -3.77 -22.61
C THR A 140 9.00 -4.24 -22.03
N LEU A 141 8.32 -5.22 -22.67
CA LEU A 141 7.11 -5.84 -22.11
C LEU A 141 7.37 -6.41 -20.71
N ARG A 142 8.50 -7.09 -20.50
CA ARG A 142 8.87 -7.62 -19.18
C ARG A 142 9.05 -6.49 -18.15
N VAL A 143 9.65 -5.37 -18.52
CA VAL A 143 9.79 -4.19 -17.64
C VAL A 143 8.41 -3.64 -17.27
N VAL A 144 7.52 -3.46 -18.25
CA VAL A 144 6.14 -2.97 -18.03
C VAL A 144 5.39 -3.87 -17.04
N VAL A 145 5.49 -5.18 -17.22
CA VAL A 145 4.82 -6.17 -16.35
C VAL A 145 5.37 -6.08 -14.93
N MET A 146 6.68 -5.94 -14.79
CA MET A 146 7.33 -5.87 -13.49
C MET A 146 7.00 -4.56 -12.74
N GLN A 147 7.03 -3.43 -13.44
CA GLN A 147 6.63 -2.14 -12.89
C GLN A 147 5.18 -2.17 -12.40
N THR A 148 4.28 -2.71 -13.23
CA THR A 148 2.86 -2.80 -12.89
C THR A 148 2.63 -3.67 -11.65
N ALA A 149 3.27 -4.84 -11.58
CA ALA A 149 3.18 -5.73 -10.42
C ALA A 149 3.73 -5.09 -9.13
N LEU A 150 4.83 -4.34 -9.21
CA LEU A 150 5.41 -3.63 -8.07
C LEU A 150 4.51 -2.50 -7.58
N SER A 151 3.96 -1.69 -8.50
CA SER A 151 3.05 -0.59 -8.16
C SER A 151 1.78 -1.07 -7.48
N GLU A 152 1.22 -2.20 -7.93
CA GLU A 152 0.05 -2.82 -7.29
C GLU A 152 0.36 -3.33 -5.88
N GLY A 153 1.51 -3.99 -5.70
CA GLY A 153 1.96 -4.45 -4.40
C GLY A 153 2.14 -3.30 -3.41
N GLN A 154 2.73 -2.19 -3.86
CA GLN A 154 2.88 -0.99 -3.04
C GLN A 154 1.54 -0.38 -2.66
N ALA A 155 0.62 -0.23 -3.62
CA ALA A 155 -0.72 0.28 -3.36
C ALA A 155 -1.51 -0.59 -2.37
N LEU A 156 -1.31 -1.92 -2.39
CA LEU A 156 -1.90 -2.83 -1.43
C LEU A 156 -1.33 -2.62 -0.02
N ILE A 157 0.00 -2.52 0.11
CA ILE A 157 0.68 -2.25 1.39
C ILE A 157 0.21 -0.92 1.97
N ASP A 158 0.10 0.12 1.14
CA ASP A 158 -0.32 1.45 1.58
C ASP A 158 -1.78 1.45 2.06
N ARG A 159 -2.69 0.75 1.36
CA ARG A 159 -4.07 0.56 1.82
C ARG A 159 -4.14 -0.21 3.14
N GLN A 160 -3.37 -1.29 3.27
CA GLN A 160 -3.29 -2.05 4.52
C GLN A 160 -2.75 -1.20 5.67
N ARG A 161 -1.75 -0.36 5.40
CA ARG A 161 -1.19 0.57 6.38
C ARG A 161 -2.21 1.62 6.82
N LEU A 162 -2.99 2.17 5.89
CA LEU A 162 -4.07 3.10 6.21
C LEU A 162 -5.18 2.44 7.06
N GLN A 163 -5.59 1.22 6.72
CA GLN A 163 -6.56 0.46 7.52
C GLN A 163 -6.02 0.16 8.93
N LEU A 164 -4.73 -0.14 9.08
CA LEU A 164 -4.10 -0.31 10.39
C LEU A 164 -4.07 1.00 11.20
N LEU A 165 -3.98 2.16 10.54
CA LEU A 165 -4.02 3.48 11.18
C LEU A 165 -5.43 3.88 11.61
N GLU A 166 -6.46 3.59 10.81
CA GLU A 166 -7.88 3.83 11.18
C GLU A 166 -8.31 3.03 12.41
N VAL A 167 -7.71 1.86 12.64
CA VAL A 167 -7.98 1.01 13.82
C VAL A 167 -7.16 1.43 15.05
N ALA A 168 -6.22 2.38 14.93
CA ALA A 168 -5.12 2.50 15.88
C ALA A 168 -5.39 3.28 17.18
N THR A 169 -6.53 3.95 17.35
CA THR A 169 -6.86 4.67 18.61
C THR A 169 -8.37 4.80 18.83
N PRO A 170 -9.06 3.74 19.27
CA PRO A 170 -10.49 3.81 19.56
C PRO A 170 -10.74 4.77 20.74
N VAL A 171 -11.61 5.76 20.56
CA VAL A 171 -12.15 6.54 21.68
C VAL A 171 -13.26 5.70 22.32
N ILE A 172 -13.13 5.44 23.63
CA ILE A 172 -14.02 4.54 24.37
C ILE A 172 -14.85 5.38 25.36
N LYS A 173 -16.17 5.19 25.35
CA LYS A 173 -17.04 5.73 26.41
C LYS A 173 -16.83 4.92 27.69
N LEU A 174 -16.27 5.53 28.73
CA LEU A 174 -16.09 4.86 30.03
C LEU A 174 -17.30 5.04 30.94
N TRP A 175 -17.96 6.19 30.86
CA TRP A 175 -19.13 6.54 31.64
C TRP A 175 -19.92 7.66 30.95
N ASP A 176 -21.09 8.00 31.47
CA ASP A 176 -21.79 9.20 31.03
C ASP A 176 -20.96 10.46 31.32
N GLY A 177 -20.64 11.19 30.26
CA GLY A 177 -19.77 12.36 30.32
C GLY A 177 -18.27 12.07 30.41
N ILE A 178 -17.83 10.81 30.27
CA ILE A 178 -16.41 10.41 30.34
C ILE A 178 -16.00 9.58 29.11
N VAL A 179 -15.02 10.06 28.37
CA VAL A 179 -14.36 9.31 27.29
C VAL A 179 -12.89 9.03 27.63
N ALA A 180 -12.35 7.96 27.06
CA ALA A 180 -10.93 7.62 27.16
C ALA A 180 -10.31 7.30 25.81
N VAL A 181 -9.05 7.67 25.65
CA VAL A 181 -8.25 7.44 24.45
C VAL A 181 -6.96 6.73 24.85
N PRO A 182 -6.93 5.39 24.78
CA PRO A 182 -5.72 4.62 25.05
C PRO A 182 -4.76 4.71 23.86
N LEU A 183 -3.54 5.17 24.12
CA LEU A 183 -2.46 5.25 23.14
C LEU A 183 -1.51 4.06 23.33
N ILE A 184 -1.45 3.18 22.32
CA ILE A 184 -0.63 1.95 22.34
C ILE A 184 0.41 1.97 21.23
N GLY A 185 1.66 1.67 21.55
CA GLY A 185 2.74 1.58 20.56
C GLY A 185 3.44 2.92 20.31
N THR A 186 4.12 3.04 19.17
CA THR A 186 4.83 4.28 18.82
C THR A 186 3.84 5.36 18.41
N LEU A 187 3.99 6.54 19.01
CA LEU A 187 3.23 7.72 18.65
C LEU A 187 4.12 8.60 17.77
N ASP A 188 3.63 9.00 16.60
CA ASP A 188 4.27 9.95 15.69
C ASP A 188 3.33 11.15 15.43
N SER A 189 3.77 12.13 14.66
CA SER A 189 2.98 13.34 14.37
C SER A 189 1.66 13.04 13.66
N ALA A 190 1.69 12.16 12.65
CA ALA A 190 0.50 11.83 11.87
C ALA A 190 -0.55 11.16 12.75
N ARG A 191 -0.13 10.18 13.56
CA ARG A 191 -1.01 9.50 14.50
C ARG A 191 -1.50 10.42 15.61
N SER A 192 -0.66 11.32 16.11
CA SER A 192 -1.08 12.30 17.12
C SER A 192 -2.16 13.25 16.60
N GLN A 193 -2.11 13.62 15.32
CA GLN A 193 -3.16 14.43 14.70
C GLN A 193 -4.49 13.67 14.59
N VAL A 194 -4.46 12.41 14.12
CA VAL A 194 -5.65 11.56 14.06
C VAL A 194 -6.29 11.43 15.46
N VAL A 195 -5.46 11.18 16.48
CA VAL A 195 -5.92 11.10 17.88
C VAL A 195 -6.64 12.36 18.33
N MET A 196 -6.08 13.53 17.98
CA MET A 196 -6.69 14.81 18.31
C MET A 196 -8.05 14.94 17.62
N GLU A 197 -8.13 14.70 16.32
CA GLU A 197 -9.38 14.82 15.55
C GLU A 197 -10.47 13.90 16.11
N THR A 198 -10.17 12.61 16.28
CA THR A 198 -11.13 11.62 16.80
C THR A 198 -11.56 11.92 18.24
N LEU A 199 -10.65 12.41 19.09
CA LEU A 199 -11.01 12.84 20.44
C LEU A 199 -11.99 14.01 20.42
N LEU A 200 -11.70 15.05 19.63
CA LEU A 200 -12.56 16.25 19.57
C LEU A 200 -13.95 15.91 19.02
N GLU A 201 -14.03 15.07 18.00
CA GLU A 201 -15.31 14.56 17.48
C GLU A 201 -16.08 13.80 18.56
N SER A 202 -15.41 12.87 19.27
CA SER A 202 -16.04 12.07 20.32
C SER A 202 -16.50 12.90 21.52
N VAL A 203 -15.76 13.95 21.87
CA VAL A 203 -16.15 14.89 22.94
C VAL A 203 -17.49 15.56 22.61
N VAL A 204 -17.68 15.97 21.36
CA VAL A 204 -18.93 16.59 20.91
C VAL A 204 -20.06 15.56 20.83
N GLU A 205 -19.82 14.44 20.16
CA GLU A 205 -20.82 13.40 19.94
C GLU A 205 -21.34 12.82 21.26
N GLN A 206 -20.45 12.56 22.20
CA GLN A 206 -20.80 11.96 23.49
C GLN A 206 -21.06 13.00 24.60
N GLN A 207 -20.99 14.30 24.28
CA GLN A 207 -21.10 15.41 25.23
C GLN A 207 -20.21 15.19 26.46
N ALA A 208 -18.96 14.77 26.21
CA ALA A 208 -18.04 14.39 27.25
C ALA A 208 -17.56 15.62 28.03
N ARG A 209 -17.75 15.61 29.35
CA ARG A 209 -17.19 16.62 30.26
C ARG A 209 -15.74 16.33 30.60
N TYR A 210 -15.33 15.07 30.51
CA TYR A 210 -14.00 14.60 30.84
C TYR A 210 -13.44 13.69 29.76
N ALA A 211 -12.18 13.89 29.42
CA ALA A 211 -11.44 13.07 28.48
C ALA A 211 -10.15 12.55 29.13
N ILE A 212 -9.96 11.23 29.14
CA ILE A 212 -8.77 10.60 29.71
C ILE A 212 -7.85 10.14 28.57
N LEU A 213 -6.68 10.75 28.44
CA LEU A 213 -5.62 10.27 27.55
C LEU A 213 -4.74 9.29 28.33
N ASP A 214 -4.76 8.02 27.96
CA ASP A 214 -3.92 7.00 28.59
C ASP A 214 -2.70 6.71 27.72
N ILE A 215 -1.52 7.11 28.19
CA ILE A 215 -0.26 6.92 27.48
C ILE A 215 0.58 5.78 28.06
N THR A 216 -0.01 4.90 28.88
CA THR A 216 0.69 3.75 29.49
C THR A 216 1.37 2.86 28.44
N GLY A 217 0.74 2.72 27.27
CA GLY A 217 1.20 1.91 26.13
C GLY A 217 2.24 2.59 25.22
N VAL A 218 2.64 3.83 25.50
CA VAL A 218 3.63 4.57 24.71
C VAL A 218 5.02 4.45 25.37
N PRO A 219 6.01 3.79 24.72
CA PRO A 219 7.29 3.51 25.35
C PRO A 219 8.19 4.75 25.46
N THR A 220 8.13 5.63 24.47
CA THR A 220 8.96 6.84 24.35
C THR A 220 8.15 7.97 23.73
N VAL A 221 8.40 9.19 24.17
CA VAL A 221 7.81 10.40 23.62
C VAL A 221 8.95 11.33 23.21
N ASP A 222 8.95 11.74 21.95
CA ASP A 222 9.87 12.77 21.46
C ASP A 222 9.30 14.18 21.69
N SER A 223 10.06 15.20 21.30
CA SER A 223 9.64 16.59 21.49
C SER A 223 8.40 16.98 20.70
N LEU A 224 8.25 16.46 19.50
CA LEU A 224 7.15 16.81 18.60
C LEU A 224 5.84 16.18 19.09
N VAL A 225 5.90 14.91 19.46
CA VAL A 225 4.79 14.16 20.04
C VAL A 225 4.34 14.78 21.36
N ALA A 226 5.27 15.16 22.24
CA ALA A 226 4.92 15.84 23.49
C ALA A 226 4.14 17.14 23.23
N GLN A 227 4.56 17.93 22.24
CA GLN A 227 3.84 19.15 21.83
C GLN A 227 2.45 18.83 21.25
N HIS A 228 2.32 17.79 20.44
CA HIS A 228 1.01 17.39 19.88
C HIS A 228 0.04 16.90 20.98
N LEU A 229 0.53 16.17 21.98
CA LEU A 229 -0.28 15.78 23.14
C LEU A 229 -0.80 17.02 23.89
N MET A 230 0.07 18.01 24.14
CA MET A 230 -0.33 19.24 24.82
C MET A 230 -1.32 20.07 24.00
N LYS A 231 -1.15 20.13 22.67
CA LYS A 231 -2.13 20.74 21.76
C LYS A 231 -3.48 20.03 21.82
N THR A 232 -3.47 18.70 21.87
CA THR A 232 -4.68 17.88 21.97
C THR A 232 -5.44 18.18 23.26
N VAL A 233 -4.72 18.22 24.40
CA VAL A 233 -5.28 18.59 25.70
C VAL A 233 -5.87 20.01 25.70
N ALA A 234 -5.15 20.98 25.11
CA ALA A 234 -5.63 22.35 25.00
C ALA A 234 -6.89 22.45 24.11
N ALA A 235 -6.91 21.73 22.98
CA ALA A 235 -8.04 21.71 22.06
C ALA A 235 -9.29 21.10 22.70
N ALA A 236 -9.16 19.97 23.40
CA ALA A 236 -10.28 19.35 24.11
C ALA A 236 -10.84 20.28 25.21
N ARG A 237 -9.97 21.03 25.89
CA ARG A 237 -10.40 22.05 26.86
C ARG A 237 -11.17 23.20 26.21
N LEU A 238 -10.78 23.64 25.01
CA LEU A 238 -11.55 24.62 24.24
C LEU A 238 -12.94 24.09 23.85
N MET A 239 -13.07 22.78 23.66
CA MET A 239 -14.36 22.11 23.44
C MET A 239 -15.17 21.92 24.72
N GLY A 240 -14.68 22.37 25.88
CA GLY A 240 -15.37 22.27 27.16
C GLY A 240 -15.15 20.95 27.92
N ALA A 241 -14.24 20.09 27.44
CA ALA A 241 -13.87 18.85 28.13
C ALA A 241 -12.59 19.04 28.95
N GLU A 242 -12.62 18.66 30.23
CA GLU A 242 -11.43 18.62 31.07
C GLU A 242 -10.61 17.37 30.74
N CYS A 243 -9.33 17.57 30.40
CA CYS A 243 -8.44 16.48 30.03
C CYS A 243 -7.60 15.99 31.21
N ILE A 244 -7.56 14.67 31.38
CA ILE A 244 -6.70 13.98 32.34
C ILE A 244 -5.70 13.14 31.55
N VAL A 245 -4.42 13.24 31.88
CA VAL A 245 -3.38 12.39 31.29
C VAL A 245 -2.99 11.31 32.28
N SER A 246 -3.06 10.05 31.86
CA SER A 246 -2.70 8.89 32.68
C SER A 246 -1.56 8.09 32.07
N GLY A 247 -0.83 7.35 32.90
CA GLY A 247 0.23 6.45 32.40
C GLY A 247 1.55 7.13 32.06
N ILE A 248 1.80 8.34 32.57
CA ILE A 248 3.06 9.06 32.30
C ILE A 248 4.23 8.32 32.97
N ARG A 249 5.09 7.70 32.15
CA ARG A 249 6.32 7.05 32.62
C ARG A 249 7.38 8.09 33.05
N PRO A 250 8.31 7.76 33.96
CA PRO A 250 9.34 8.69 34.42
C PRO A 250 10.16 9.34 33.29
N ALA A 251 10.53 8.56 32.26
CA ALA A 251 11.28 9.08 31.11
C ALA A 251 10.48 10.14 30.33
N ILE A 252 9.17 9.93 30.13
CA ILE A 252 8.28 10.87 29.44
C ILE A 252 8.14 12.16 30.25
N ALA A 253 7.97 12.05 31.56
CA ALA A 253 7.88 13.21 32.45
C ALA A 253 9.17 14.06 32.40
N GLN A 254 10.34 13.42 32.42
CA GLN A 254 11.63 14.11 32.29
C GLN A 254 11.74 14.86 30.95
N THR A 255 11.32 14.22 29.84
CA THR A 255 11.30 14.86 28.52
C THR A 255 10.36 16.07 28.50
N MET A 256 9.14 15.96 29.04
CA MET A 256 8.19 17.07 29.08
C MET A 256 8.73 18.27 29.87
N VAL A 257 9.37 18.02 31.02
CA VAL A 257 10.00 19.06 31.84
C VAL A 257 11.20 19.68 31.12
N HIS A 258 12.05 18.86 30.48
CA HIS A 258 13.22 19.34 29.74
C HIS A 258 12.83 20.27 28.57
N LEU A 259 11.70 19.98 27.91
CA LEU A 259 11.16 20.78 26.82
C LEU A 259 10.44 22.05 27.28
N GLY A 260 10.32 22.27 28.60
CA GLY A 260 9.63 23.42 29.16
C GLY A 260 8.12 23.41 28.90
N LEU A 261 7.51 22.23 28.73
CA LEU A 261 6.05 22.12 28.56
C LEU A 261 5.36 22.42 29.90
N ASP A 262 4.52 23.46 29.90
CA ASP A 262 3.74 23.82 31.07
C ASP A 262 2.54 22.89 31.22
N LEU A 263 2.61 21.99 32.20
CA LEU A 263 1.53 21.08 32.59
C LEU A 263 0.55 21.73 33.59
N GLY A 264 0.70 23.01 33.93
CA GLY A 264 0.08 23.64 35.10
C GLY A 264 -1.44 23.55 35.22
N THR A 265 -2.16 23.27 34.13
CA THR A 265 -3.63 23.06 34.16
C THR A 265 -4.07 21.64 33.78
N VAL A 266 -3.11 20.75 33.51
CA VAL A 266 -3.37 19.37 33.09
C VAL A 266 -3.36 18.47 34.32
N VAL A 267 -4.48 17.80 34.58
CA VAL A 267 -4.55 16.82 35.67
C VAL A 267 -3.85 15.54 35.23
N THR A 268 -2.94 15.02 36.05
CA THR A 268 -2.23 13.77 35.76
C THR A 268 -2.53 12.69 36.80
N ARG A 269 -2.60 11.43 36.36
CA ARG A 269 -2.81 10.26 37.22
C ARG A 269 -1.88 9.11 36.83
N ALA A 270 -1.58 8.23 37.76
CA ALA A 270 -0.62 7.15 37.52
C ALA A 270 -1.17 6.10 36.55
N SER A 271 -2.46 5.75 36.67
CA SER A 271 -3.14 4.79 35.80
C SER A 271 -4.48 5.29 35.27
N LEU A 272 -5.01 4.62 34.24
CA LEU A 272 -6.36 4.87 33.74
C LEU A 272 -7.42 4.67 34.84
N ALA A 273 -7.22 3.70 35.74
CA ALA A 273 -8.13 3.46 36.86
C ALA A 273 -8.14 4.63 37.85
N ASP A 274 -6.98 5.20 38.16
CA ASP A 274 -6.87 6.38 39.05
C ASP A 274 -7.50 7.63 38.40
N ALA A 275 -7.35 7.77 37.08
CA ALA A 275 -7.99 8.84 36.30
C ALA A 275 -9.52 8.71 36.31
N LEU A 276 -10.03 7.51 36.06
CA LEU A 276 -11.47 7.26 36.12
C LEU A 276 -12.02 7.51 37.52
N GLY A 277 -11.36 7.00 38.56
CA GLY A 277 -11.76 7.24 39.95
C GLY A 277 -11.78 8.73 40.32
N TYR A 278 -10.78 9.49 39.87
CA TYR A 278 -10.74 10.94 40.05
C TYR A 278 -11.94 11.63 39.39
N VAL A 279 -12.23 11.30 38.13
CA VAL A 279 -13.32 11.93 37.38
C VAL A 279 -14.69 11.56 37.96
N LEU A 280 -14.90 10.29 38.32
CA LEU A 280 -16.13 9.84 38.96
C LEU A 280 -16.40 10.61 40.25
N HIS A 281 -15.36 10.81 41.08
CA HIS A 281 -15.47 11.62 42.28
C HIS A 281 -15.86 13.08 41.98
N GLN A 282 -15.34 13.68 40.90
CA GLN A 282 -15.73 15.04 40.49
C GLN A 282 -17.18 15.13 39.99
N LEU A 283 -17.71 14.04 39.44
CA LEU A 283 -19.12 13.91 39.09
C LEU A 283 -20.02 13.60 40.31
N GLY A 284 -19.46 13.50 41.51
CA GLY A 284 -20.20 13.15 42.73
C GLY A 284 -20.53 11.66 42.84
N VAL A 285 -19.89 10.81 42.04
CA VAL A 285 -20.05 9.35 42.08
C VAL A 285 -19.02 8.75 43.03
N GLY A 286 -19.50 8.12 44.11
CA GLY A 286 -18.65 7.41 45.07
C GLY A 286 -18.42 5.95 44.69
N ILE A 287 -17.16 5.50 44.67
CA ILE A 287 -16.82 4.08 44.52
C ILE A 287 -16.92 3.43 45.90
N VAL A 288 -17.89 2.53 46.07
CA VAL A 288 -18.06 1.75 47.31
C VAL A 288 -17.32 0.42 47.19
N ASN A 289 -16.46 0.12 48.17
CA ASN A 289 -15.85 -1.21 48.29
C ASN A 289 -16.75 -2.10 49.16
N PRO A 290 -17.42 -3.13 48.60
CA PRO A 290 -18.40 -3.93 49.33
C PRO A 290 -17.82 -4.74 50.50
N VAL A 291 -16.49 -4.85 50.64
CA VAL A 291 -15.84 -5.75 51.63
C VAL A 291 -15.55 -5.06 52.99
N ALA A 292 -15.81 -3.77 53.16
CA ALA A 292 -15.48 -3.07 54.41
C ALA A 292 -16.57 -3.13 55.51
N ASN A 293 -17.75 -3.72 55.24
CA ASN A 293 -18.86 -3.82 56.20
C ASN A 293 -19.16 -5.26 56.64
N GLY A 294 -18.15 -5.97 57.16
CA GLY A 294 -18.36 -7.18 57.96
C GLY A 294 -18.62 -6.79 59.43
N PRO A 295 -19.53 -7.46 60.17
CA PRO A 295 -19.87 -7.07 61.54
C PRO A 295 -18.65 -7.27 62.46
N VAL A 296 -18.34 -6.26 63.27
CA VAL A 296 -17.45 -6.40 64.43
C VAL A 296 -18.13 -7.34 65.41
N ALA A 297 -17.67 -8.59 65.47
CA ALA A 297 -18.09 -9.53 66.51
C ALA A 297 -17.66 -8.96 67.87
N ARG A 298 -18.65 -8.69 68.72
CA ARG A 298 -18.48 -8.47 70.16
C ARG A 298 -18.36 -9.80 70.88
#